data_AF-A0A1E3M1K6-F1
#
_entry.id   AF-A0A1E3M1K6-F1
#
_cell.length_a   1.000
_cell.length_b   1.000
_cell.length_c   1.000
_cell.angle_alpha   90.00
_cell.angle_beta   90.00
_cell.angle_gamma   90.00
#
_symmetry.space_group_name_H-M   'P 1'
#
loop_
_entity.id
_entity.type
_entity.pdbx_description
1 polymer ?
#
loop_
_entity_poly.entity_id
_entity_poly.type
_entity_poly.pdbx_seq_one_letter_code
_entity_poly.pdbx_strand_id
1 'polypeptide(L)'
;MSGGAKVRLNGERQRYTVQARNERFVIMTKPFNAKRTYLYTIADLDRGVRGPCNKIFGLPCDVNMPEGATKVLRELEAGEMEVSFRRCVDLTPADREAIEASSQNDRRGCGV
;
A
#
# COMPACT_ATOMS: atom_id res chain seq x y z
N MET A 1 -14.41 1.96 -1.66
CA MET A 1 -13.47 2.89 -2.32
C MET A 1 -12.86 3.73 -1.22
N SER A 2 -11.55 3.60 -1.00
CA SER A 2 -10.90 4.19 0.16
C SER A 2 -9.48 4.61 -0.14
N GLY A 3 -9.37 5.65 -0.96
CA GLY A 3 -8.12 6.39 -1.13
C GLY A 3 -8.07 7.52 -0.12
N GLY A 4 -6.92 7.72 0.53
CA GLY A 4 -6.63 8.97 1.26
C GLY A 4 -6.23 8.85 2.72
N ALA A 5 -6.46 7.69 3.36
CA ALA A 5 -6.00 7.47 4.73
C ALA A 5 -4.46 7.50 4.80
N LYS A 6 -3.89 8.13 5.82
CA LYS A 6 -2.43 8.28 5.96
C LYS A 6 -1.86 7.36 7.03
N VAL A 7 -0.87 6.56 6.65
CA VAL A 7 -0.16 5.62 7.51
C VAL A 7 1.28 6.07 7.71
N ARG A 8 1.77 6.10 8.95
CA ARG A 8 3.20 6.29 9.24
C ARG A 8 3.81 4.95 9.60
N LEU A 9 4.57 4.39 8.66
CA LEU A 9 5.30 3.15 8.88
C LEU A 9 6.57 3.41 9.70
N ASN A 10 7.03 2.42 10.44
CA ASN A 10 8.22 2.46 11.26
C ASN A 10 9.47 2.71 10.40
N GLY A 11 10.38 3.56 10.90
CA GLY A 11 11.57 3.98 10.17
C GLY A 11 11.32 4.94 8.99
N GLU A 12 10.06 5.26 8.67
CA GLU A 12 9.71 6.14 7.55
C GLU A 12 9.47 7.58 8.04
N ARG A 13 10.24 8.54 7.51
CA ARG A 13 10.09 9.96 7.86
C ARG A 13 8.77 10.56 7.35
N GLN A 14 8.30 10.10 6.19
CA GLN A 14 7.07 10.59 5.56
C GLN A 14 5.96 9.55 5.66
N ARG A 15 4.72 10.03 5.84
CA ARG A 15 3.54 9.16 5.81
C ARG A 15 3.25 8.70 4.39
N TYR A 16 2.79 7.47 4.26
CA TYR A 16 2.17 6.97 3.04
C TYR A 16 0.67 7.24 3.06
N THR A 17 0.09 7.38 1.88
CA THR A 17 -1.34 7.44 1.62
C THR A 17 -1.79 6.07 1.12
N VAL A 18 -2.82 5.50 1.74
CA VAL A 18 -3.48 4.28 1.26
C VAL A 18 -4.25 4.61 -0.01
N GLN A 19 -4.01 3.86 -1.08
CA GLN A 19 -4.62 4.06 -2.39
C GLN A 19 -5.68 3.00 -2.68
N ALA A 20 -5.41 1.75 -2.31
CA ALA A 20 -6.36 0.64 -2.36
C ALA A 20 -5.98 -0.41 -1.31
N ARG A 21 -6.97 -1.16 -0.83
CA ARG A 21 -6.76 -2.26 0.10
C ARG A 21 -7.87 -3.30 0.05
N ASN A 22 -7.55 -4.50 0.53
CA ASN A 22 -8.51 -5.52 0.94
C ASN A 22 -8.11 -6.06 2.33
N GLU A 23 -8.53 -7.28 2.67
CA GLU A 23 -8.21 -7.95 3.93
C GLU A 23 -6.72 -8.32 4.07
N ARG A 24 -6.05 -8.64 2.96
CA ARG A 24 -4.66 -9.14 2.94
C ARG A 24 -3.64 -8.11 2.48
N PHE A 25 -3.97 -7.32 1.47
CA PHE A 25 -3.05 -6.44 0.76
C PHE A 25 -3.43 -4.97 0.95
N VAL A 26 -2.42 -4.13 1.12
CA VAL A 26 -2.57 -2.66 1.19
C VAL A 26 -1.55 -2.01 0.27
N ILE A 27 -2.03 -1.23 -0.70
CA ILE A 27 -1.20 -0.47 -1.63
C ILE A 27 -1.13 0.97 -1.17
N MET A 28 0.08 1.47 -0.98
CA MET A 28 0.32 2.78 -0.41
C MET A 28 1.36 3.56 -1.21
N THR A 29 1.16 4.88 -1.36
CA THR A 29 2.12 5.76 -2.02
C THR A 29 2.55 6.92 -1.13
N LYS A 30 3.75 7.45 -1.34
CA LYS A 30 4.21 8.70 -0.73
C LYS A 30 4.89 9.57 -1.79
N PRO A 31 4.78 10.91 -1.71
CA PRO A 31 5.43 11.79 -2.67
C PRO A 31 6.95 11.68 -2.58
N PHE A 32 7.63 11.71 -3.72
CA PHE A 32 9.08 11.79 -3.83
C PHE A 32 9.48 13.03 -4.65
N ASN A 33 9.33 14.18 -4.00
CA ASN A 33 9.46 15.50 -4.62
C ASN A 33 10.81 15.74 -5.30
N ALA A 34 11.89 15.18 -4.75
CA ALA A 34 13.24 15.32 -5.31
C ALA A 34 13.33 14.85 -6.77
N LYS A 35 12.47 13.91 -7.19
CA LYS A 35 12.38 13.43 -8.58
C LYS A 35 11.02 13.70 -9.23
N ARG A 36 10.20 14.58 -8.67
CA ARG A 36 8.83 14.88 -9.16
C ARG A 36 8.01 13.60 -9.44
N THR A 37 8.13 12.61 -8.56
CA THR A 37 7.47 11.31 -8.68
C THR A 37 6.94 10.88 -7.31
N TYR A 38 6.53 9.62 -7.18
CA TYR A 38 6.12 9.02 -5.92
C TYR A 38 6.87 7.70 -5.69
N LEU A 39 6.89 7.26 -4.44
CA LEU A 39 7.30 5.91 -4.06
C LEU A 39 6.06 5.12 -3.68
N TYR A 40 6.03 3.85 -4.01
CA TYR A 40 4.97 2.94 -3.61
C TYR A 40 5.51 1.80 -2.76
N THR A 41 4.63 1.20 -1.97
CA THR A 41 4.88 -0.08 -1.29
C THR A 41 3.56 -0.85 -1.20
N ILE A 42 3.66 -2.17 -1.22
CA ILE A 42 2.57 -3.11 -1.03
C ILE A 42 2.84 -3.83 0.27
N ALA A 43 1.92 -3.77 1.22
CA ALA A 43 1.93 -4.61 2.41
C ALA A 43 1.15 -5.89 2.14
N ASP A 44 1.73 -7.05 2.45
CA ASP A 44 1.04 -8.34 2.55
C ASP A 44 0.92 -8.67 4.04
N LEU A 45 -0.30 -8.50 4.58
CA LEU A 45 -0.62 -8.62 5.99
C LEU A 45 -0.57 -10.06 6.48
N ASP A 46 -0.89 -11.01 5.61
CA ASP A 46 -0.79 -12.45 5.90
C ASP A 46 0.68 -12.85 6.04
N ARG A 47 1.51 -12.47 5.07
CA ARG A 47 2.96 -12.73 5.12
C ARG A 47 3.69 -11.86 6.13
N GLY A 48 3.10 -10.74 6.55
CA GLY A 48 3.71 -9.81 7.48
C GLY A 48 4.87 -9.01 6.92
N VAL A 49 4.85 -8.71 5.62
CA VAL A 49 5.94 -8.00 4.94
C VAL A 49 5.41 -6.82 4.12
N ARG A 50 6.30 -5.87 3.80
CA ARG A 50 6.03 -4.82 2.81
C ARG A 50 7.17 -4.67 1.81
N GLY A 51 6.84 -4.32 0.58
CA GLY A 51 7.83 -4.17 -0.49
C GLY A 51 7.21 -3.81 -1.85
N PRO A 52 8.02 -3.76 -2.92
CA PRO A 52 7.52 -3.64 -4.28
C PRO A 52 6.96 -4.99 -4.76
N CYS A 53 6.35 -5.00 -5.95
CA CYS A 53 5.95 -6.24 -6.59
C CYS A 53 7.16 -7.09 -7.04
N ASN A 54 6.92 -8.38 -7.25
CA ASN A 54 7.91 -9.36 -7.74
C ASN A 54 8.15 -9.31 -9.26
N LYS A 55 7.33 -8.59 -10.03
CA LYS A 55 7.46 -8.45 -11.50
C LYS A 55 8.76 -7.72 -11.89
N ILE A 56 9.40 -8.18 -12.97
CA ILE A 56 10.68 -7.63 -13.49
C ILE A 56 10.49 -6.21 -14.00
N PHE A 57 9.40 -5.96 -14.73
CA PHE A 57 9.05 -4.65 -15.30
C PHE A 57 8.27 -3.74 -14.34
N GLY A 58 8.12 -4.15 -13.07
CA GLY A 58 7.40 -3.38 -12.06
C GLY A 58 5.87 -3.50 -12.19
N LEU A 59 5.18 -2.47 -11.72
CA LEU A 59 3.72 -2.43 -11.70
C LEU A 59 3.15 -2.26 -13.12
N PRO A 60 1.97 -2.85 -13.41
CA PRO A 60 1.33 -2.76 -14.72
C PRO A 60 0.74 -1.38 -15.02
N CYS A 61 0.59 -0.50 -14.03
CA CYS A 61 0.03 0.84 -14.17
C CYS A 61 0.44 1.75 -13.00
N ASP A 62 0.12 3.04 -13.14
CA ASP A 62 0.28 4.03 -12.07
C ASP A 62 -0.64 3.71 -10.87
N VAL A 63 -0.08 3.66 -9.66
CA VAL A 63 -0.83 3.38 -8.41
C VAL A 63 -0.96 4.60 -7.50
N ASN A 64 -0.54 5.78 -7.93
CA ASN A 64 -0.77 7.02 -7.20
C ASN A 64 -2.18 7.60 -7.43
N MET A 65 -3.03 6.84 -8.13
CA MET A 65 -4.47 7.05 -8.22
C MET A 65 -5.23 5.77 -7.79
N PRO A 66 -6.38 5.89 -7.13
CA PRO A 66 -7.14 4.73 -6.62
C PRO A 66 -7.52 3.70 -7.69
N GLU A 67 -7.80 4.12 -8.93
CA GLU A 67 -8.22 3.24 -10.02
C GLU A 67 -7.11 2.26 -10.40
N GLY A 68 -5.90 2.77 -10.61
CA GLY A 68 -4.73 1.94 -10.92
C GLY A 68 -4.29 1.08 -9.74
N ALA A 69 -4.36 1.61 -8.51
CA ALA A 69 -4.16 0.82 -7.30
C ALA A 69 -5.16 -0.33 -7.18
N THR A 70 -6.44 -0.10 -7.52
CA THR A 70 -7.48 -1.15 -7.51
C THR A 70 -7.20 -2.23 -8.54
N LYS A 71 -6.68 -1.88 -9.73
CA LYS A 71 -6.27 -2.88 -10.73
C LYS A 71 -5.13 -3.76 -10.21
N VAL A 72 -4.11 -3.16 -9.61
CA VAL A 72 -2.98 -3.89 -9.01
C VAL A 72 -3.46 -4.77 -7.86
N LEU A 73 -4.41 -4.30 -7.05
CA LEU A 73 -4.99 -5.08 -5.96
C LEU A 73 -5.65 -6.35 -6.48
N ARG A 74 -6.40 -6.28 -7.59
CA ARG A 74 -7.01 -7.46 -8.23
C ARG A 74 -5.98 -8.45 -8.76
N GLU A 75 -4.86 -7.98 -9.30
CA GLU A 75 -3.78 -8.87 -9.75
C GLU A 75 -3.10 -9.58 -8.56
N LEU A 76 -2.95 -8.90 -7.42
CA LEU A 76 -2.46 -9.52 -6.18
C LEU A 76 -3.44 -10.57 -5.64
N GLU A 77 -4.74 -10.26 -5.63
CA GLU A 77 -5.81 -11.19 -5.23
C GLU A 77 -5.85 -12.45 -6.09
N ALA A 78 -5.66 -12.28 -7.41
CA ALA A 78 -5.62 -13.38 -8.37
C ALA A 78 -4.32 -14.20 -8.31
N GLY A 79 -3.29 -13.76 -7.59
CA GLY A 79 -1.99 -14.42 -7.54
C GLY A 79 -1.11 -14.19 -8.77
N GLU A 80 -1.51 -13.29 -9.68
CA GLU A 80 -0.75 -12.91 -10.88
C GLU A 80 0.52 -12.11 -10.55
N MET A 81 0.58 -11.57 -9.33
CA MET A 81 1.76 -10.94 -8.75
C MET A 81 1.76 -11.06 -7.24
N GLU A 82 2.93 -10.85 -6.65
CA GLU A 82 3.13 -10.89 -5.20
C GLU A 82 4.06 -9.77 -4.73
N VAL A 83 4.11 -9.57 -3.41
CA VAL A 83 5.18 -8.79 -2.79
C VAL A 83 6.52 -9.51 -2.94
N SER A 84 7.52 -8.80 -3.45
CA SER A 84 8.85 -9.34 -3.74
C SER A 84 9.52 -9.95 -2.51
N PHE A 85 9.91 -11.23 -2.59
CA PHE A 85 10.69 -11.90 -1.52
C PHE A 85 12.10 -11.34 -1.34
N ARG A 86 12.70 -10.77 -2.39
CA ARG A 86 14.08 -10.25 -2.35
C ARG A 86 14.17 -8.81 -1.89
N ARG A 87 13.08 -8.05 -2.04
CA ARG A 87 13.04 -6.60 -1.82
C ARG A 87 11.93 -6.22 -0.83
N CYS A 88 11.65 -7.06 0.14
CA CYS A 88 10.71 -6.76 1.21
C CYS A 88 11.42 -6.56 2.55
N VAL A 89 10.69 -5.94 3.47
CA VAL A 89 11.03 -5.83 4.90
C VAL A 89 9.83 -6.28 5.72
N ASP A 90 10.08 -6.75 6.94
CA ASP A 90 9.01 -7.18 7.85
C ASP A 90 8.16 -5.98 8.31
N LEU A 91 6.87 -6.24 8.51
CA LEU A 91 5.96 -5.33 9.19
C LEU A 91 6.16 -5.48 10.70
N THR A 92 6.54 -4.38 11.34
CA THR A 92 6.59 -4.34 12.80
C THR A 92 5.16 -4.33 13.38
N PRO A 93 4.98 -4.65 14.68
CA PRO A 93 3.67 -4.52 15.33
C PRO A 93 3.06 -3.13 15.16
N ALA A 94 3.88 -2.08 15.30
CA ALA A 94 3.46 -0.70 15.08
C ALA A 94 3.02 -0.41 13.64
N ASP A 95 3.64 -1.05 12.64
CA ASP A 95 3.19 -0.94 11.25
C ASP A 95 1.80 -1.53 11.06
N ARG A 96 1.58 -2.74 11.61
CA ARG A 96 0.28 -3.43 11.54
C ARG A 96 -0.82 -2.60 12.21
N GLU A 97 -0.57 -2.10 13.42
CA GLU A 97 -1.50 -1.23 14.13
C GLU A 97 -1.83 0.04 13.34
N ALA A 98 -0.82 0.68 12.74
CA ALA A 98 -1.02 1.90 11.95
C ALA A 98 -1.83 1.64 10.67
N ILE A 99 -1.61 0.50 10.00
CA ILE A 99 -2.38 0.07 8.83
C ILE A 99 -3.82 -0.24 9.24
N GLU A 100 -4.05 -0.93 10.36
CA GLU A 100 -5.39 -1.26 10.83
C GLU A 100 -6.18 -0.04 11.33
N ALA A 101 -5.52 0.89 12.01
CA ALA A 101 -6.14 2.15 12.39
C ALA A 101 -6.61 2.96 11.16
N SER A 102 -5.90 2.85 10.04
CA SER A 102 -6.30 3.50 8.78
C SER A 102 -7.57 2.91 8.17
N SER A 103 -7.88 1.63 8.43
CA SER A 103 -9.13 0.96 8.03
C SER A 103 -10.37 1.61 8.67
N GLN A 104 -10.23 2.08 9.91
CA GLN A 104 -11.35 2.56 10.73
C GLN A 104 -11.72 4.02 10.43
N ASN A 105 -10.76 4.81 9.96
CA ASN A 105 -10.97 6.22 9.63
C ASN A 105 -11.80 6.41 8.35
N ASP A 106 -11.79 5.39 7.49
CA ASP A 106 -12.43 5.36 6.20
C ASP A 106 -13.97 5.24 6.28
N ARG A 107 -14.48 4.59 7.35
CA ARG A 107 -15.93 4.43 7.58
C ARG A 107 -16.63 5.67 8.15
N ARG A 108 -15.88 6.69 8.59
CA ARG A 108 -16.44 7.91 9.20
C ARG A 108 -16.72 9.03 8.18
N GLY A 109 -16.40 8.82 6.89
CA GLY A 109 -16.59 9.80 5.83
C GLY A 109 -17.97 9.79 5.15
N CYS A 110 -18.84 8.82 5.43
CA CYS A 110 -20.24 8.84 5.01
C CYS A 110 -21.10 9.40 6.14
N GLY A 111 -21.18 10.72 6.22
CA GLY A 111 -21.91 11.39 7.28
C GLY A 111 -22.11 12.88 7.03
N VAL A 112 -22.65 13.24 5.87
CA VAL A 112 -23.49 14.44 5.64
C VAL A 112 -24.28 14.28 4.34
#